data_AF-A0AAN9TXU5-F1
#
_entry.id   AF-A0AAN9TXU5-F1
#
_cell.length_a   1.000
_cell.length_b   1.000
_cell.length_c   1.000
_cell.angle_alpha   90.00
_cell.angle_beta   90.00
_cell.angle_gamma   90.00
#
_symmetry.space_group_name_H-M   'P 1'
#
loop_
_entity.id
_entity.type
_entity.pdbx_description
1 polymer ?
#
loop_
_entity_poly.entity_id
_entity_poly.type
_entity_poly.pdbx_seq_one_letter_code
_entity_poly.pdbx_strand_id
1 'polypeptide(L)'
;MQGGIVVDLTWFTMFKVYRSYTSLAVGEGIGRYHGSLGLVTDRVLTVRVVTRREILSKLGRAPGDNNADLFWGLRGAGANFGIVWSATYQAARKSDHSNGKVLTVDLIYSADKTLAYFEHLEILGDELLGKVAGMHIIHYITTEDDAEMFANLVWFSPEEEGREFLAHFIEIYWVSLFQDAFDTLDDFYIEWPDGRGTASVLEIFQNQAVINKDRDFDAYMWRDATIVLDASDQLGAMLRASWT
;
A
#
# COMPACT_ATOMS: atom_id res chain seq x y z
N MET A 1 -20.58 -5.04 19.78
CA MET A 1 -20.63 -3.59 19.54
C MET A 1 -19.55 -3.25 18.53
N GLN A 2 -19.90 -2.81 17.32
CA GLN A 2 -18.91 -2.40 16.29
C GLN A 2 -18.37 -1.01 16.67
N GLY A 3 -17.06 -0.90 16.89
CA GLY A 3 -16.40 0.38 17.13
C GLY A 3 -16.14 1.12 15.82
N GLY A 4 -16.38 2.43 15.79
CA GLY A 4 -16.05 3.30 14.67
C GLY A 4 -15.02 4.36 15.09
N ILE A 5 -14.13 4.72 14.18
CA ILE A 5 -13.17 5.83 14.37
C ILE A 5 -13.63 7.00 13.50
N VAL A 6 -13.71 8.19 14.08
CA VAL A 6 -13.99 9.44 13.35
C VAL A 6 -12.68 10.20 13.16
N VAL A 7 -12.35 10.53 11.92
CA VAL A 7 -11.21 11.39 11.58
C VAL A 7 -11.75 12.77 11.24
N ASP A 8 -11.41 13.78 12.06
CA ASP A 8 -11.78 15.18 11.88
C ASP A 8 -10.60 15.96 11.28
N LEU A 9 -10.82 16.59 10.11
CA LEU A 9 -9.79 17.33 9.38
C LEU A 9 -9.86 18.85 9.60
N THR A 10 -10.79 19.34 10.42
CA THR A 10 -10.98 20.79 10.65
C THR A 10 -9.79 21.49 11.32
N TRP A 11 -8.87 20.72 11.92
CA TRP A 11 -7.64 21.24 12.53
C TRP A 11 -6.43 21.35 11.58
N PHE A 12 -6.56 20.95 10.31
CA PHE A 12 -5.46 20.92 9.32
C PHE A 12 -5.44 22.12 8.36
N THR A 13 -5.91 23.30 8.78
CA THR A 13 -5.77 24.54 8.00
C THR A 13 -4.40 25.21 8.20
N MET A 14 -3.37 24.63 7.60
CA MET A 14 -2.20 25.38 7.12
C MET A 14 -1.60 24.59 5.95
N PHE A 15 -1.47 25.23 4.79
CA PHE A 15 -1.04 24.63 3.52
C PHE A 15 0.26 23.81 3.64
N LYS A 16 0.11 22.51 3.89
CA LYS A 16 0.97 21.41 3.46
C LYS A 16 0.04 20.20 3.33
N VAL A 17 -0.16 19.71 2.11
CA VAL A 17 -0.88 18.45 1.87
C VAL A 17 0.03 17.32 2.37
N TYR A 18 -0.01 17.06 3.67
CA TYR A 18 0.40 15.77 4.19
C TYR A 18 -0.72 14.80 3.85
N ARG A 19 -0.37 13.70 3.16
CA ARG A 19 -1.26 12.60 2.76
C ARG A 19 -2.19 12.25 3.93
N SER A 20 -3.45 12.70 3.88
CA SER A 20 -4.40 12.41 4.96
C SER A 20 -4.97 11.02 4.75
N TYR A 21 -5.25 10.30 5.83
CA TYR A 21 -5.88 8.98 5.77
C TYR A 21 -7.18 9.02 4.95
N THR A 22 -7.92 10.14 5.03
CA THR A 22 -9.12 10.38 4.23
C THR A 22 -8.84 10.61 2.76
N SER A 23 -7.76 11.32 2.38
CA SER A 23 -7.40 11.48 0.96
C SER A 23 -7.10 10.13 0.29
N LEU A 24 -6.40 9.25 1.01
CA LEU A 24 -6.16 7.87 0.61
C LEU A 24 -7.49 7.10 0.51
N ALA A 25 -8.36 7.22 1.51
CA ALA A 25 -9.63 6.51 1.58
C ALA A 25 -10.70 6.93 0.56
N VAL A 26 -10.63 8.15 0.01
CA VAL A 26 -11.60 8.61 -1.01
C VAL A 26 -11.11 8.33 -2.42
N GLY A 27 -9.82 8.05 -2.58
CA GLY A 27 -9.20 7.60 -3.82
C GLY A 27 -8.71 6.16 -3.72
N GLU A 28 -9.48 5.25 -3.10
CA GLU A 28 -9.18 3.82 -2.87
C GLU A 28 -8.54 3.50 -1.53
N GLY A 29 -7.23 3.72 -1.44
CA GLY A 29 -6.40 3.32 -0.33
C GLY A 29 -6.06 1.84 -0.36
N ILE A 30 -4.91 1.57 -0.98
CA ILE A 30 -4.27 0.27 -1.03
C ILE A 30 -3.27 0.17 0.13
N GLY A 31 -3.10 -1.03 0.67
CA GLY A 31 -2.08 -1.26 1.68
C GLY A 31 -2.02 -2.72 2.09
N ARG A 32 -1.13 -3.00 3.04
CA ARG A 32 -0.76 -4.35 3.51
C ARG A 32 -1.95 -5.27 3.82
N TYR A 33 -3.02 -4.75 4.41
CA TYR A 33 -4.18 -5.55 4.79
C TYR A 33 -5.24 -5.69 3.70
N HIS A 34 -5.04 -5.16 2.49
CA HIS A 34 -6.14 -5.06 1.54
C HIS A 34 -6.67 -6.43 1.04
N GLY A 35 -5.88 -7.52 1.17
CA GLY A 35 -6.30 -8.86 0.80
C GLY A 35 -7.17 -9.55 1.82
N SER A 36 -7.05 -9.15 3.09
CA SER A 36 -7.92 -9.62 4.17
C SER A 36 -9.04 -8.63 4.49
N LEU A 37 -8.80 -7.33 4.28
CA LEU A 37 -9.70 -6.26 4.70
C LEU A 37 -10.34 -5.46 3.55
N GLY A 38 -9.90 -5.64 2.32
CA GLY A 38 -10.32 -4.79 1.21
C GLY A 38 -9.65 -3.41 1.26
N LEU A 39 -10.07 -2.52 0.37
CA LEU A 39 -9.53 -1.16 0.28
C LEU A 39 -9.89 -0.34 1.53
N VAL A 40 -9.13 0.71 1.80
CA VAL A 40 -9.50 1.67 2.86
C VAL A 40 -10.90 2.25 2.60
N THR A 41 -11.22 2.48 1.32
CA THR A 41 -12.55 2.90 0.83
C THR A 41 -13.67 1.96 1.26
N ASP A 42 -13.43 0.64 1.30
CA ASP A 42 -14.46 -0.35 1.68
C ASP A 42 -14.94 -0.14 3.11
N ARG A 43 -14.08 0.46 3.94
CA ARG A 43 -14.27 0.72 5.37
C ARG A 43 -14.85 2.09 5.67
N VAL A 44 -15.04 2.95 4.67
CA VAL A 44 -15.74 4.23 4.87
C VAL A 44 -17.23 3.94 5.11
N LEU A 45 -17.69 4.27 6.32
CA LEU A 45 -19.09 4.12 6.72
C LEU A 45 -19.92 5.35 6.35
N THR A 46 -19.39 6.53 6.69
CA THR A 46 -20.01 7.81 6.37
C THR A 46 -18.98 8.88 6.12
N VAL A 47 -19.34 9.90 5.35
CA VAL A 47 -18.54 11.10 5.12
C VAL A 47 -19.35 12.36 5.39
N ARG A 48 -18.65 13.44 5.70
CA ARG A 48 -19.18 14.80 5.68
C ARG A 48 -18.42 15.58 4.63
N VAL A 49 -19.15 16.20 3.72
CA VAL A 49 -18.58 16.78 2.50
C VAL A 49 -19.16 18.16 2.26
N VAL A 50 -18.29 19.07 1.82
CA VAL A 50 -18.67 20.35 1.26
C VAL A 50 -18.62 20.22 -0.24
N THR A 51 -19.78 20.39 -0.89
CA THR A 51 -19.87 20.46 -2.35
C THR A 51 -19.96 21.93 -2.78
N ARG A 52 -19.99 22.19 -4.09
CA ARG A 52 -20.31 23.53 -4.61
C ARG A 52 -21.70 24.01 -4.18
N ARG A 53 -22.66 23.10 -3.98
CA ARG A 53 -24.07 23.43 -3.76
C ARG A 53 -24.41 23.58 -2.28
N GLU A 54 -23.85 22.71 -1.45
CA GLU A 54 -24.27 22.56 -0.06
C GLU A 54 -23.24 21.83 0.79
N ILE A 55 -23.45 21.90 2.10
CA ILE A 55 -22.72 21.16 3.11
C ILE A 55 -23.57 19.96 3.53
N LEU A 56 -23.07 18.75 3.27
CA LEU A 56 -23.73 17.50 3.62
C LEU A 56 -23.09 16.95 4.89
N SER A 57 -23.87 16.91 5.96
CA SER A 57 -23.40 16.61 7.32
C SER A 57 -23.31 15.12 7.63
N LYS A 58 -23.82 14.24 6.76
CA LYS A 58 -23.67 12.78 6.83
C LYS A 58 -24.16 12.11 5.53
N LEU A 59 -23.24 11.50 4.78
CA LEU A 59 -23.52 10.66 3.61
C LEU A 59 -23.07 9.23 3.88
N GLY A 60 -23.84 8.20 3.51
CA GLY A 60 -23.47 6.80 3.72
C GLY A 60 -24.23 5.81 2.84
N ARG A 61 -24.11 4.50 3.15
CA ARG A 61 -24.81 3.41 2.42
C ARG A 61 -26.20 3.07 2.97
N ALA A 62 -26.78 3.90 3.84
CA ALA A 62 -28.06 3.56 4.45
C ALA A 62 -29.18 3.54 3.40
N PRO A 63 -30.07 2.54 3.38
CA PRO A 63 -31.23 2.54 2.49
C PRO A 63 -32.05 3.82 2.68
N GLY A 64 -32.36 4.51 1.57
CA GLY A 64 -33.09 5.79 1.58
C GLY A 64 -32.23 7.05 1.73
N ASP A 65 -30.89 6.93 1.70
CA ASP A 65 -30.01 8.10 1.55
C ASP A 65 -30.16 8.68 0.13
N ASN A 66 -30.70 9.90 0.02
CA ASN A 66 -30.94 10.59 -1.24
C ASN A 66 -29.66 10.96 -2.00
N ASN A 67 -28.49 10.78 -1.39
CA ASN A 67 -27.17 11.10 -1.94
C ASN A 67 -26.27 9.85 -2.03
N ALA A 68 -26.86 8.66 -2.16
CA ALA A 68 -26.13 7.39 -2.26
C ALA A 68 -25.18 7.35 -3.48
N ASP A 69 -25.54 8.01 -4.57
CA ASP A 69 -24.74 8.20 -5.78
C ASP A 69 -23.50 9.08 -5.51
N LEU A 70 -23.66 10.17 -4.77
CA LEU A 70 -22.55 11.01 -4.33
C LEU A 70 -21.63 10.25 -3.36
N PHE A 71 -22.19 9.48 -2.43
CA PHE A 71 -21.41 8.63 -1.53
C PHE A 71 -20.65 7.53 -2.28
N TRP A 72 -21.23 6.98 -3.35
CA TRP A 72 -20.57 6.06 -4.26
C TRP A 72 -19.42 6.75 -5.02
N GLY A 73 -19.65 7.94 -5.57
CA GLY A 73 -18.66 8.68 -6.35
C GLY A 73 -17.45 9.14 -5.51
N LEU A 74 -17.70 9.55 -4.27
CA LEU A 74 -16.65 9.92 -3.30
C LEU A 74 -15.72 8.76 -2.93
N ARG A 75 -16.11 7.52 -3.22
CA ARG A 75 -15.35 6.29 -2.94
C ARG A 75 -14.69 5.80 -4.23
N GLY A 76 -13.63 6.47 -4.65
CA GLY A 76 -12.86 6.17 -5.87
C GLY A 76 -12.47 7.44 -6.61
N ALA A 77 -13.44 8.27 -7.00
CA ALA A 77 -13.13 9.52 -7.70
C ALA A 77 -12.84 10.70 -6.74
N GLY A 78 -12.98 10.47 -5.43
CA GLY A 78 -12.56 11.36 -4.34
C GLY A 78 -12.85 12.83 -4.53
N ALA A 79 -11.78 13.63 -4.67
CA ALA A 79 -11.83 15.09 -4.65
C ALA A 79 -12.67 15.73 -5.78
N ASN A 80 -13.04 14.97 -6.82
CA ASN A 80 -13.89 15.46 -7.92
C ASN A 80 -15.28 15.91 -7.45
N PHE A 81 -15.75 15.42 -6.31
CA PHE A 81 -17.13 15.62 -5.86
C PHE A 81 -17.26 16.58 -4.66
N GLY A 82 -16.14 17.05 -4.09
CA GLY A 82 -16.13 18.02 -3.00
C GLY A 82 -15.00 17.83 -2.01
N ILE A 83 -15.02 18.66 -0.97
CA ILE A 83 -14.04 18.61 0.13
C ILE A 83 -14.62 17.77 1.25
N VAL A 84 -14.08 16.56 1.46
CA VAL A 84 -14.40 15.75 2.63
C VAL A 84 -13.66 16.31 3.84
N TRP A 85 -14.39 16.85 4.82
CA TRP A 85 -13.78 17.37 6.05
C TRP A 85 -13.76 16.36 7.20
N SER A 86 -14.53 15.27 7.09
CA SER A 86 -14.51 14.20 8.08
C SER A 86 -15.11 12.91 7.52
N ALA A 87 -14.59 11.78 7.97
CA ALA A 87 -15.11 10.46 7.61
C ALA A 87 -15.14 9.55 8.84
N THR A 88 -16.12 8.65 8.87
CA THR A 88 -16.23 7.59 9.87
C THR A 88 -15.84 6.26 9.23
N TYR A 89 -14.96 5.53 9.88
CA TYR A 89 -14.43 4.27 9.37
C TYR A 89 -14.84 3.09 10.25
N GLN A 90 -15.03 1.94 9.61
CA GLN A 90 -15.11 0.65 10.27
C GLN A 90 -13.70 0.16 10.63
N ALA A 91 -13.37 0.15 11.92
CA ALA A 91 -12.10 -0.37 12.39
C ALA A 91 -12.12 -1.90 12.45
N ALA A 92 -11.04 -2.54 12.02
CA ALA A 92 -10.78 -3.95 12.30
C ALA A 92 -10.14 -4.10 13.69
N ARG A 93 -10.51 -5.13 14.44
CA ARG A 93 -9.87 -5.41 15.73
C ARG A 93 -8.51 -6.04 15.46
N LYS A 94 -7.47 -5.43 16.02
CA LYS A 94 -6.09 -5.95 15.94
C LYS A 94 -5.97 -7.40 16.46
N SER A 95 -6.78 -7.79 17.46
CA SER A 95 -6.84 -9.16 17.98
C SER A 95 -7.22 -10.21 16.93
N ASP A 96 -8.04 -9.82 15.94
CA ASP A 96 -8.60 -10.74 14.95
C ASP A 96 -7.58 -11.06 13.83
N HIS A 97 -6.39 -10.45 13.88
CA HIS A 97 -5.31 -10.59 12.90
C HIS A 97 -3.99 -10.92 13.61
N SER A 98 -3.76 -12.19 13.92
CA SER A 98 -2.55 -12.68 14.61
C SER A 98 -2.25 -12.00 15.94
N ASN A 99 -3.29 -11.68 16.72
CA ASN A 99 -3.16 -10.89 17.96
C ASN A 99 -2.38 -9.57 17.76
N GLY A 100 -2.40 -9.04 16.53
CA GLY A 100 -1.72 -7.82 16.17
C GLY A 100 -0.21 -7.94 15.97
N LYS A 101 0.30 -9.16 15.86
CA LYS A 101 1.66 -9.44 15.41
C LYS A 101 1.62 -9.68 13.91
N VAL A 102 2.72 -9.35 13.26
CA VAL A 102 2.97 -9.67 11.87
C VAL A 102 4.38 -10.25 11.77
N LEU A 103 4.57 -11.24 10.91
CA LEU A 103 5.91 -11.68 10.54
C LEU A 103 6.32 -10.84 9.34
N THR A 104 7.51 -10.24 9.40
CA THR A 104 8.10 -9.46 8.31
C THR A 104 9.39 -10.15 7.91
N VAL A 105 9.61 -10.27 6.61
CA VAL A 105 10.83 -10.81 6.03
C VAL A 105 11.31 -9.85 4.95
N ASP A 106 12.53 -9.38 5.12
CA ASP A 106 13.21 -8.47 4.21
C ASP A 106 14.30 -9.25 3.49
N LEU A 107 14.24 -9.25 2.16
CA LEU A 107 15.15 -9.97 1.28
C LEU A 107 15.78 -8.98 0.30
N ILE A 108 17.03 -9.20 -0.04
CA ILE A 108 17.76 -8.42 -1.03
C ILE A 108 18.22 -9.38 -2.11
N TYR A 109 17.95 -9.04 -3.36
CA TYR A 109 18.28 -9.83 -4.55
C TYR A 109 19.13 -8.98 -5.50
N SER A 110 20.21 -9.55 -6.01
CA SER A 110 20.94 -8.98 -7.14
C SER A 110 20.08 -8.99 -8.40
N ALA A 111 20.35 -8.07 -9.34
CA ALA A 111 19.59 -7.93 -10.58
C ALA A 111 19.40 -9.26 -11.35
N ASP A 112 20.43 -10.11 -11.40
CA ASP A 112 20.41 -11.38 -12.12
C ASP A 112 19.42 -12.41 -11.53
N LYS A 113 18.93 -12.21 -10.29
CA LYS A 113 17.93 -13.09 -9.66
C LYS A 113 16.50 -12.58 -9.77
N THR A 114 16.30 -11.34 -10.18
CA THR A 114 14.96 -10.73 -10.19
C THR A 114 13.98 -11.49 -11.07
N LEU A 115 14.43 -12.01 -12.23
CA LEU A 115 13.58 -12.83 -13.10
C LEU A 115 13.11 -14.12 -12.40
N ALA A 116 14.04 -14.90 -11.85
CA ALA A 116 13.71 -16.14 -11.15
C ALA A 116 12.79 -15.89 -9.95
N TYR A 117 12.98 -14.76 -9.26
CA TYR A 117 12.11 -14.31 -8.18
C TYR A 117 10.66 -14.07 -8.67
N PHE A 118 10.49 -13.31 -9.75
CA PHE A 118 9.16 -12.98 -10.27
C PHE A 118 8.46 -14.19 -10.91
N GLU A 119 9.19 -15.07 -11.59
CA GLU A 119 8.65 -16.35 -12.08
C GLU A 119 8.17 -17.22 -10.91
N HIS A 120 8.93 -17.27 -9.81
CA HIS A 120 8.51 -17.98 -8.60
C HIS A 120 7.27 -17.34 -7.96
N LEU A 121 7.21 -16.02 -7.92
CA LEU A 121 6.06 -15.29 -7.40
C LEU A 121 4.79 -15.50 -8.25
N GLU A 122 4.93 -15.61 -9.57
CA GLU A 122 3.83 -15.93 -10.49
C GLU A 122 3.27 -17.32 -10.23
N ILE A 123 4.14 -18.33 -10.05
CA ILE A 123 3.72 -19.70 -9.69
C ILE A 123 2.93 -19.71 -8.38
N LEU A 124 3.37 -18.94 -7.39
CA LEU A 124 2.70 -18.82 -6.10
C LEU A 124 1.46 -17.91 -6.16
N GLY A 125 1.17 -17.26 -7.28
CA GLY A 125 0.13 -16.24 -7.42
C GLY A 125 -1.23 -16.65 -6.85
N ASP A 126 -1.67 -17.86 -7.16
CA ASP A 126 -2.96 -18.41 -6.68
C ASP A 126 -2.90 -18.89 -5.21
N GLU A 127 -1.71 -19.18 -4.70
CA GLU A 127 -1.45 -19.60 -3.32
C GLU A 127 -1.19 -18.43 -2.37
N LEU A 128 -0.97 -17.22 -2.90
CA LEU A 128 -0.83 -16.00 -2.12
C LEU A 128 -2.19 -15.63 -1.50
N LEU A 129 -2.52 -16.28 -0.39
CA LEU A 129 -3.73 -16.02 0.38
C LEU A 129 -3.77 -14.53 0.80
N GLY A 130 -4.95 -13.98 1.12
CA GLY A 130 -5.13 -12.65 1.72
C GLY A 130 -4.44 -12.43 3.09
N LYS A 131 -3.53 -13.35 3.46
CA LYS A 131 -2.67 -13.41 4.63
C LYS A 131 -1.26 -12.87 4.38
N VAL A 132 -0.88 -12.57 3.13
CA VAL A 132 0.44 -12.02 2.78
C VAL A 132 0.34 -10.74 1.95
N ALA A 133 1.30 -9.84 2.12
CA ALA A 133 1.50 -8.67 1.27
C ALA A 133 2.98 -8.49 0.95
N GLY A 134 3.30 -8.21 -0.31
CA GLY A 134 4.66 -7.96 -0.78
C GLY A 134 4.86 -6.51 -1.23
N MET A 135 6.04 -5.99 -0.96
CA MET A 135 6.55 -4.74 -1.52
C MET A 135 7.95 -5.01 -2.04
N HIS A 136 8.19 -4.69 -3.30
CA HIS A 136 9.44 -4.86 -4.00
C HIS A 136 9.96 -3.49 -4.38
N ILE A 137 11.21 -3.19 -4.08
CA ILE A 137 11.82 -1.93 -4.46
C ILE A 137 13.07 -2.26 -5.26
N ILE A 138 13.08 -1.83 -6.51
CA ILE A 138 14.24 -1.97 -7.38
C ILE A 138 15.02 -0.65 -7.31
N HIS A 139 16.28 -0.75 -6.94
CA HIS A 139 17.19 0.37 -6.81
C HIS A 139 18.34 0.22 -7.78
N TYR A 140 18.74 1.33 -8.40
CA TYR A 140 20.00 1.39 -9.13
C TYR A 140 21.11 1.89 -8.20
N ILE A 141 22.17 1.12 -8.09
CA ILE A 141 23.34 1.41 -7.26
C ILE A 141 24.38 2.11 -8.15
N THR A 142 24.34 3.44 -8.14
CA THR A 142 25.17 4.28 -9.04
C THR A 142 26.68 4.08 -8.86
N THR A 143 27.12 3.64 -7.69
CA THR A 143 28.54 3.41 -7.37
C THR A 143 29.07 2.09 -7.94
N GLU A 144 28.19 1.11 -8.10
CA GLU A 144 28.52 -0.25 -8.56
C GLU A 144 28.16 -0.45 -10.03
N ASP A 145 27.44 0.50 -10.63
CA ASP A 145 26.88 0.41 -11.97
C ASP A 145 25.98 -0.83 -12.14
N ASP A 146 25.26 -1.18 -11.06
CA ASP A 146 24.41 -2.37 -10.98
C ASP A 146 23.05 -2.06 -10.32
N ALA A 147 22.11 -3.00 -10.37
CA ALA A 147 20.80 -2.91 -9.76
C ALA A 147 20.55 -3.99 -8.70
N GLU A 148 19.74 -3.62 -7.71
CA GLU A 148 19.30 -4.47 -6.62
C GLU A 148 17.77 -4.45 -6.54
N MET A 149 17.18 -5.55 -6.10
CA MET A 149 15.79 -5.61 -5.69
C MET A 149 15.68 -5.96 -4.21
N PHE A 150 15.16 -5.03 -3.42
CA PHE A 150 14.64 -5.26 -2.09
C PHE A 150 13.24 -5.86 -2.16
N ALA A 151 12.96 -6.93 -1.43
CA ALA A 151 11.64 -7.53 -1.31
C ALA A 151 11.25 -7.66 0.16
N ASN A 152 10.24 -6.89 0.57
CA ASN A 152 9.62 -6.97 1.87
C ASN A 152 8.31 -7.75 1.80
N LEU A 153 8.26 -8.89 2.49
CA LEU A 153 7.10 -9.76 2.59
C LEU A 153 6.55 -9.71 4.02
N VAL A 154 5.26 -9.42 4.16
CA VAL A 154 4.59 -9.36 5.47
C VAL A 154 3.44 -10.33 5.54
N TRP A 155 3.43 -11.12 6.60
CA TRP A 155 2.45 -12.17 6.89
C TRP A 155 1.57 -11.80 8.09
N PHE A 156 0.26 -11.92 7.91
CA PHE A 156 -0.80 -11.49 8.82
C PHE A 156 -1.55 -12.66 9.50
N SER A 157 -0.98 -13.86 9.45
CA SER A 157 -1.54 -15.10 10.02
C SER A 157 -0.55 -15.73 11.01
N PRO A 158 -0.83 -16.89 11.66
CA PRO A 158 0.09 -17.49 12.61
C PRO A 158 1.51 -17.59 12.04
N GLU A 159 2.50 -17.32 12.89
CA GLU A 159 3.90 -17.22 12.48
C GLU A 159 4.44 -18.52 11.87
N GLU A 160 4.01 -19.67 12.40
CA GLU A 160 4.42 -21.01 11.91
C GLU A 160 4.05 -21.22 10.43
N GLU A 161 2.79 -20.95 10.06
CA GLU A 161 2.34 -20.97 8.65
C GLU A 161 3.16 -19.97 7.79
N GLY A 162 3.46 -18.80 8.36
CA GLY A 162 4.22 -17.77 7.66
C GLY A 162 5.67 -18.18 7.41
N ARG A 163 6.30 -18.88 8.34
CA ARG A 163 7.68 -19.39 8.18
C ARG A 163 7.74 -20.48 7.12
N GLU A 164 6.78 -21.40 7.09
CA GLU A 164 6.68 -22.42 6.05
C GLU A 164 6.47 -21.78 4.67
N PHE A 165 5.54 -20.81 4.57
CA PHE A 165 5.29 -20.09 3.32
C PHE A 165 6.51 -19.29 2.86
N LEU A 166 7.14 -18.52 3.76
CA LEU A 166 8.26 -17.64 3.43
C LEU A 166 9.58 -18.40 3.20
N ALA A 167 9.69 -19.65 3.65
CA ALA A 167 10.85 -20.50 3.38
C ALA A 167 11.10 -20.65 1.87
N HIS A 168 10.05 -20.68 1.03
CA HIS A 168 10.19 -20.76 -0.43
C HIS A 168 11.00 -19.59 -1.03
N PHE A 169 10.94 -18.40 -0.41
CA PHE A 169 11.70 -17.24 -0.85
C PHE A 169 13.12 -17.20 -0.28
N ILE A 170 13.33 -17.83 0.88
CA ILE A 170 14.62 -17.92 1.58
C ILE A 170 15.46 -19.06 1.00
N GLU A 171 14.87 -20.16 0.54
CA GLU A 171 15.61 -21.28 -0.08
C GLU A 171 16.36 -20.87 -1.37
N ILE A 172 16.06 -19.69 -1.91
CA ILE A 172 16.83 -19.06 -2.99
C ILE A 172 18.24 -18.64 -2.51
N TYR A 173 18.48 -18.49 -1.19
CA TYR A 173 19.77 -18.10 -0.61
C TYR A 173 20.07 -18.71 0.77
N TRP A 174 21.20 -19.41 0.86
CA TRP A 174 21.78 -19.83 2.13
C TRP A 174 22.17 -18.62 3.02
N VAL A 175 21.99 -18.79 4.33
CA VAL A 175 22.18 -17.81 5.43
C VAL A 175 23.55 -17.11 5.45
N SER A 176 24.59 -17.67 4.83
CA SER A 176 25.94 -17.08 4.82
C SER A 176 26.04 -15.79 4.01
N LEU A 177 25.19 -15.59 2.98
CA LEU A 177 25.23 -14.37 2.17
C LEU A 177 24.80 -13.12 2.96
N PHE A 178 23.92 -13.29 3.96
CA PHE A 178 23.41 -12.16 4.74
C PHE A 178 24.49 -11.54 5.63
N GLN A 179 25.40 -12.35 6.19
CA GLN A 179 26.49 -11.81 7.00
C GLN A 179 27.46 -10.99 6.14
N ASP A 180 27.85 -11.52 4.99
CA ASP A 180 28.75 -10.82 4.06
C ASP A 180 28.13 -9.54 3.50
N ALA A 181 26.83 -9.53 3.20
CA ALA A 181 26.12 -8.35 2.73
C ALA A 181 25.99 -7.26 3.81
N PHE A 182 25.72 -7.63 5.07
CA PHE A 182 25.66 -6.67 6.17
C PHE A 182 27.03 -6.07 6.48
N ASP A 183 28.09 -6.88 6.46
CA ASP A 183 29.46 -6.40 6.68
C ASP A 183 29.90 -5.46 5.54
N THR A 184 29.55 -5.79 4.29
CA THR A 184 29.84 -4.95 3.11
C THR A 184 29.10 -3.60 3.16
N LEU A 185 27.83 -3.61 3.60
CA LEU A 185 27.03 -2.38 3.73
C LEU A 185 27.54 -1.49 4.88
N ASP A 186 27.95 -2.07 6.01
CA ASP A 186 28.53 -1.33 7.14
C ASP A 186 29.84 -0.65 6.73
N ASP A 187 30.74 -1.39 6.06
CA ASP A 187 31.99 -0.85 5.53
C ASP A 187 31.74 0.28 4.51
N PHE A 188 30.77 0.10 3.61
CA PHE A 188 30.41 1.11 2.61
C PHE A 188 29.89 2.42 3.23
N TYR A 189 29.02 2.36 4.24
CA TYR A 189 28.50 3.57 4.89
C TYR A 189 29.52 4.26 5.81
N ILE A 190 30.51 3.51 6.33
CA ILE A 190 31.69 4.08 6.99
C ILE A 190 32.55 4.85 5.99
N GLU A 191 32.75 4.30 4.79
CA GLU A 191 33.62 4.89 3.77
C GLU A 191 32.95 6.07 3.01
N TRP A 192 31.63 6.01 2.79
CA TRP A 192 30.89 6.97 1.97
C TRP A 192 29.62 7.51 2.66
N PRO A 193 29.77 8.39 3.68
CA PRO A 193 28.65 8.86 4.51
C PRO A 193 27.58 9.69 3.77
N ASP A 194 27.84 10.12 2.53
CA ASP A 194 26.94 10.93 1.70
C ASP A 194 26.15 10.13 0.64
N GLY A 195 26.21 8.80 0.64
CA GLY A 195 25.53 7.93 -0.34
C GLY A 195 24.02 8.18 -0.44
N ARG A 196 23.48 8.30 -1.67
CA ARG A 196 22.03 8.40 -1.93
C ARG A 196 21.61 7.48 -3.07
N GLY A 197 20.58 6.68 -2.82
CA GLY A 197 19.96 5.79 -3.82
C GLY A 197 18.71 6.39 -4.48
N THR A 198 18.42 5.94 -5.70
CA THR A 198 17.12 6.15 -6.37
C THR A 198 16.29 4.86 -6.28
N ALA A 199 14.97 4.97 -6.16
CA ALA A 199 14.08 3.85 -5.85
C ALA A 199 12.90 3.76 -6.82
N SER A 200 12.60 2.56 -7.30
CA SER A 200 11.33 2.25 -7.98
C SER A 200 10.57 1.22 -7.14
N VAL A 201 9.33 1.51 -6.73
CA VAL A 201 8.55 0.65 -5.83
C VAL A 201 7.47 -0.09 -6.64
N LEU A 202 7.50 -1.41 -6.59
CA LEU A 202 6.47 -2.30 -7.06
C LEU A 202 5.76 -2.89 -5.83
N GLU A 203 4.46 -2.66 -5.70
CA GLU A 203 3.70 -3.23 -4.58
C GLU A 203 2.76 -4.33 -5.08
N ILE A 204 2.89 -5.51 -4.50
CA ILE A 204 2.07 -6.67 -4.83
C ILE A 204 1.23 -7.00 -3.63
N PHE A 205 -0.04 -6.61 -3.72
CA PHE A 205 -0.97 -6.81 -2.66
C PHE A 205 -2.09 -7.73 -3.13
N GLN A 206 -2.42 -8.73 -2.31
CA GLN A 206 -3.43 -9.74 -2.59
C GLN A 206 -4.86 -9.18 -2.65
N ASN A 207 -5.67 -9.42 -3.68
CA ASN A 207 -6.90 -8.66 -3.93
C ASN A 207 -8.21 -9.40 -3.54
N GLN A 208 -8.15 -10.54 -2.84
CA GLN A 208 -9.30 -11.42 -2.66
C GLN A 208 -10.49 -10.75 -1.95
N ALA A 209 -10.24 -9.93 -0.92
CA ALA A 209 -11.31 -9.19 -0.26
C ALA A 209 -11.91 -8.08 -1.15
N VAL A 210 -11.13 -7.53 -2.08
CA VAL A 210 -11.53 -6.46 -3.00
C VAL A 210 -12.42 -7.00 -4.13
N ILE A 211 -12.03 -8.12 -4.74
CA ILE A 211 -12.79 -8.76 -5.85
C ILE A 211 -14.13 -9.35 -5.40
N ASN A 212 -14.30 -9.63 -4.10
CA ASN A 212 -15.55 -10.15 -3.54
C ASN A 212 -16.65 -9.09 -3.40
N LYS A 213 -16.40 -7.84 -3.80
CA LYS A 213 -17.40 -6.77 -3.86
C LYS A 213 -18.04 -6.71 -5.23
N ASP A 214 -19.34 -6.37 -5.27
CA ASP A 214 -20.03 -6.07 -6.53
C ASP A 214 -19.30 -4.96 -7.29
N ARG A 215 -19.31 -5.02 -8.63
CA ARG A 215 -18.67 -4.01 -9.48
C ARG A 215 -19.25 -2.61 -9.25
N ASP A 216 -20.53 -2.53 -8.92
CA ASP A 216 -21.22 -1.26 -8.64
C ASP A 216 -21.07 -0.82 -7.17
N PHE A 217 -20.22 -1.48 -6.39
CA PHE A 217 -20.04 -1.16 -4.97
C PHE A 217 -19.44 0.23 -4.73
N ASP A 218 -18.51 0.69 -5.58
CA ASP A 218 -18.05 2.08 -5.65
C ASP A 218 -17.42 2.44 -7.00
N ALA A 219 -16.91 3.67 -7.13
CA ALA A 219 -16.40 4.22 -8.37
C ALA A 219 -15.02 3.68 -8.79
N TYR A 220 -14.36 2.88 -7.96
CA TYR A 220 -13.06 2.30 -8.31
C TYR A 220 -13.22 1.18 -9.34
N MET A 221 -12.62 1.38 -10.51
CA MET A 221 -12.81 0.53 -11.67
C MET A 221 -11.82 -0.65 -11.78
N TRP A 222 -10.73 -0.65 -11.02
CA TRP A 222 -9.63 -1.63 -11.13
C TRP A 222 -9.58 -2.62 -9.95
N ARG A 223 -10.74 -3.12 -9.52
CA ARG A 223 -10.87 -4.08 -8.39
C ARG A 223 -10.15 -5.41 -8.63
N ASP A 224 -9.97 -5.77 -9.89
CA ASP A 224 -9.32 -6.97 -10.38
C ASP A 224 -7.80 -6.81 -10.56
N ALA A 225 -7.24 -5.62 -10.31
CA ALA A 225 -5.80 -5.42 -10.37
C ALA A 225 -5.08 -6.35 -9.38
N THR A 226 -4.05 -7.03 -9.88
CA THR A 226 -3.20 -7.97 -9.12
C THR A 226 -1.85 -7.37 -8.73
N ILE A 227 -1.45 -6.29 -9.41
CA ILE A 227 -0.16 -5.61 -9.25
C ILE A 227 -0.36 -4.10 -9.32
N VAL A 228 0.28 -3.35 -8.41
CA VAL A 228 0.31 -1.88 -8.41
C VAL A 228 1.77 -1.43 -8.49
N LEU A 229 2.08 -0.57 -9.46
CA LEU A 229 3.42 0.00 -9.63
C LEU A 229 3.40 1.47 -9.20
N ASP A 230 4.20 1.83 -8.18
CA ASP A 230 4.44 3.21 -7.75
C ASP A 230 5.90 3.59 -8.06
N ALA A 231 6.11 4.20 -9.23
CA ALA A 231 7.41 4.75 -9.59
C ALA A 231 7.61 6.11 -8.92
N SER A 232 8.49 6.18 -7.93
CA SER A 232 8.87 7.44 -7.28
C SER A 232 10.34 7.78 -7.54
N ASP A 233 10.60 8.49 -8.64
CA ASP A 233 11.93 9.06 -8.88
C ASP A 233 12.25 10.09 -7.80
N GLN A 234 13.34 9.90 -7.06
CA GLN A 234 13.94 10.96 -6.25
C GLN A 234 14.63 12.04 -7.10
N LEU A 235 14.02 12.46 -8.22
CA LEU A 235 14.37 13.73 -8.88
C LEU A 235 13.67 14.88 -8.15
N GLY A 236 14.14 15.14 -6.93
CA GLY A 236 13.89 16.39 -6.24
C GLY A 236 14.48 17.55 -7.04
N ALA A 237 13.63 18.26 -7.78
CA ALA A 237 13.84 19.61 -8.30
C ALA A 237 15.21 19.92 -8.94
N MET A 238 15.30 19.83 -10.27
CA MET A 238 15.87 20.89 -11.13
C MET A 238 15.72 20.52 -12.63
N LEU A 239 14.56 20.81 -13.21
CA LEU A 239 14.46 21.12 -14.63
C LEU A 239 13.59 22.36 -14.80
N ARG A 240 14.24 23.53 -14.80
CA ARG A 240 13.72 24.67 -15.57
C ARG A 240 14.01 24.36 -17.03
N ALA A 241 12.98 24.01 -17.79
CA ALA A 241 13.03 24.10 -19.24
C ALA A 241 12.04 25.19 -19.68
N SER A 242 12.55 26.40 -19.90
CA SER A 242 11.83 27.44 -20.63
C SER A 242 11.84 27.10 -22.11
N TRP A 243 10.69 27.24 -22.77
CA TRP A 243 10.63 27.42 -24.22
C TRP A 243 9.82 28.69 -24.53
N THR A 244 10.33 29.44 -25.50
CA THR A 244 9.87 30.75 -26.00
C THR A 244 8.43 30.77 -26.47
#